data_AF-F4GVY3-F1
#
_entry.id   AF-F4GVY3-F1
#
_cell.length_a   1.000
_cell.length_b   1.000
_cell.length_c   1.000
_cell.angle_alpha   90.00
_cell.angle_beta   90.00
_cell.angle_gamma   90.00
#
_symmetry.space_group_name_H-M   'P 1'
#
loop_
_entity.id
_entity.type
_entity.pdbx_description
1 polymer ?
#
loop_
_entity_poly.entity_id
_entity_poly.type
_entity_poly.pdbx_seq_one_letter_code
_entity_poly.pdbx_strand_id
1 'polypeptide(L)'
;MDDLRGAIDQLFDETDPDITQAAYETHPDAWLRHDTGNGPLIVVTVNRLARVHLDQWADADQQTTMAEALGRENVSRQDALLFWCMLAAGDIPDLQAVFSRDL
;
A
#
# COMPACT_ATOMS: atom_id res chain seq x y z
N MET A 1 0.99 15.29 -1.17
CA MET A 1 1.14 14.83 -2.57
C MET A 1 2.60 14.67 -2.90
N ASP A 2 3.43 15.69 -2.70
CA ASP A 2 4.88 15.59 -2.91
C ASP A 2 5.55 14.60 -1.95
N ASP A 3 5.11 14.53 -0.69
CA ASP A 3 5.64 13.56 0.29
C ASP A 3 5.34 12.10 -0.08
N LEU A 4 4.14 11.82 -0.61
CA LEU A 4 3.77 10.46 -1.04
C LEU A 4 4.58 10.03 -2.26
N ARG A 5 4.81 10.96 -3.21
CA ARG A 5 5.65 10.71 -4.37
C ARG A 5 7.09 10.43 -3.93
N GLY A 6 7.66 11.26 -3.07
CA GLY A 6 9.01 11.07 -2.53
C GLY A 6 9.17 9.71 -1.85
N ALA A 7 8.19 9.28 -1.05
CA ALA A 7 8.21 7.98 -0.40
C ALA A 7 8.13 6.80 -1.39
N ILE A 8 7.30 6.90 -2.45
CA ILE A 8 7.25 5.89 -3.51
C ILE A 8 8.57 5.86 -4.30
N ASP A 9 9.13 7.01 -4.64
CA ASP A 9 10.39 7.09 -5.36
C ASP A 9 11.53 6.45 -4.54
N GLN A 10 11.62 6.76 -3.24
CA GLN A 10 12.58 6.12 -2.33
C GLN A 10 12.39 4.62 -2.24
N LEU A 11 11.15 4.12 -2.17
CA LEU A 11 10.88 2.68 -2.10
C LEU A 11 11.35 1.92 -3.35
N PHE A 12 11.19 2.50 -4.53
CA PHE A 12 11.55 1.84 -5.80
C PHE A 12 13.02 2.07 -6.19
N ASP A 13 13.61 3.20 -5.78
CA ASP A 13 14.98 3.60 -6.07
C ASP A 13 15.81 3.73 -4.79
N GLU A 14 15.61 2.80 -3.84
CA GLU A 14 16.28 2.86 -2.54
C GLU A 14 17.80 2.84 -2.73
N THR A 15 18.41 3.96 -2.34
CA THR A 15 19.82 4.29 -2.58
C THR A 15 20.56 4.60 -1.28
N ASP A 16 19.88 4.49 -0.13
CA ASP A 16 20.48 4.67 1.18
C ASP A 16 21.53 3.56 1.42
N PRO A 17 22.83 3.92 1.54
CA PRO A 17 23.90 2.96 1.75
C PRO A 17 23.85 2.31 3.14
N ASP A 18 23.09 2.87 4.09
CA ASP A 18 22.95 2.34 5.45
C ASP A 18 21.83 1.29 5.55
N ILE A 19 20.97 1.17 4.53
CA ILE A 19 19.93 0.13 4.48
C ILE A 19 20.52 -1.20 3.99
N THR A 20 20.65 -2.14 4.92
CA THR A 20 21.19 -3.47 4.67
C THR A 20 20.14 -4.46 4.16
N GLN A 21 20.58 -5.58 3.57
CA GLN A 21 19.67 -6.68 3.18
C GLN A 21 18.84 -7.22 4.36
N ALA A 22 19.39 -7.25 5.57
CA ALA A 22 18.67 -7.66 6.78
C ALA A 22 17.54 -6.68 7.15
N ALA A 23 17.69 -5.39 6.84
CA ALA A 23 16.63 -4.41 7.02
C ALA A 23 15.43 -4.71 6.11
N TYR A 24 15.67 -5.07 4.85
CA TYR A 24 14.59 -5.51 3.95
C TYR A 24 13.95 -6.82 4.36
N GLU A 25 14.68 -7.75 4.96
CA GLU A 25 14.10 -9.00 5.47
C GLU A 25 13.16 -8.76 6.66
N THR A 26 13.42 -7.70 7.42
CA THR A 26 12.62 -7.35 8.60
C THR A 26 11.48 -6.38 8.24
N HIS A 27 11.72 -5.47 7.29
CA HIS A 27 10.79 -4.43 6.86
C HIS A 27 10.79 -4.34 5.32
N PRO A 28 10.24 -5.33 4.62
CA PRO A 28 10.25 -5.38 3.15
C PRO A 28 9.33 -4.35 2.50
N ASP A 29 8.37 -3.82 3.27
CA ASP A 29 7.21 -3.13 2.74
C ASP A 29 7.07 -1.72 3.31
N ALA A 30 6.57 -0.80 2.48
CA ALA A 30 6.01 0.47 2.90
C ALA A 30 4.49 0.39 2.84
N TRP A 31 3.79 1.09 3.73
CA TRP A 31 2.33 1.04 3.77
C TRP A 31 1.72 2.41 4.05
N LEU A 32 0.52 2.59 3.54
CA LEU A 32 -0.36 3.70 3.89
C LEU A 32 -1.69 3.11 4.41
N ARG A 33 -2.29 3.76 5.42
CA ARG A 33 -3.56 3.34 5.99
C ARG A 33 -4.59 4.46 5.96
N HIS A 34 -5.84 4.09 5.69
CA HIS A 34 -7.01 4.94 5.86
C HIS A 34 -7.88 4.35 6.97
N ASP A 35 -8.12 5.14 8.01
CA ASP A 35 -8.94 4.79 9.17
C ASP A 35 -9.96 5.90 9.43
N THR A 36 -11.21 5.51 9.65
CA THR A 36 -12.32 6.42 9.98
C THR A 36 -12.59 6.51 11.49
N GLY A 37 -11.81 5.81 12.31
CA GLY A 37 -11.85 5.79 13.77
C GLY A 37 -12.82 4.76 14.36
N ASN A 38 -14.04 4.67 13.82
CA ASN A 38 -15.07 3.70 14.24
C ASN A 38 -15.55 2.83 13.07
N GLY A 39 -14.68 2.56 12.12
CA GLY A 39 -15.03 1.87 10.89
C GLY A 39 -13.87 1.06 10.32
N PRO A 40 -13.98 0.62 9.06
CA PRO A 40 -13.00 -0.25 8.46
C PRO A 40 -11.65 0.44 8.35
N LEU A 41 -10.59 -0.33 8.60
CA LEU A 41 -9.22 0.05 8.31
C LEU A 41 -8.84 -0.53 6.95
N ILE A 42 -8.44 0.35 6.04
CA ILE A 42 -7.96 -0.03 4.71
C ILE A 42 -6.48 0.26 4.62
N VAL A 43 -5.67 -0.73 4.21
CA VAL A 43 -4.22 -0.61 4.13
C VAL A 43 -3.75 -0.95 2.72
N VAL A 44 -2.94 -0.08 2.13
CA VAL A 44 -2.22 -0.36 0.88
C VAL A 44 -0.74 -0.52 1.20
N THR A 45 -0.25 -1.73 1.00
CA THR A 45 1.14 -2.13 1.23
C THR A 45 1.85 -2.27 -0.10
N VAL A 46 2.99 -1.61 -0.28
CA VAL A 46 3.81 -1.61 -1.50
C VAL A 46 5.21 -2.06 -1.11
N ASN A 47 5.86 -2.88 -1.94
CA ASN A 47 7.25 -3.25 -1.72
C ASN A 47 8.15 -2.96 -2.94
N ARG A 48 9.47 -3.03 -2.70
CA ARG A 48 10.49 -2.77 -3.72
C ARG A 48 10.45 -3.72 -4.93
N LEU A 49 9.74 -4.85 -4.82
CA LEU A 49 9.55 -5.80 -5.91
C LEU A 49 8.33 -5.46 -6.78
N ALA A 50 7.79 -4.24 -6.66
CA ALA A 50 6.62 -3.78 -7.39
C ALA A 50 5.36 -4.62 -7.12
N ARG A 51 5.25 -5.18 -5.91
CA ARG A 51 4.04 -5.87 -5.45
C ARG A 51 3.24 -4.95 -4.55
N VAL A 52 1.93 -4.94 -4.73
CA VAL A 52 1.00 -4.16 -3.93
C VAL A 52 -0.12 -5.02 -3.41
N HIS A 53 -0.39 -4.93 -2.12
CA HIS A 53 -1.51 -5.58 -1.45
C HIS A 53 -2.50 -4.54 -0.92
N LEU A 54 -3.79 -4.86 -1.00
CA LEU A 54 -4.88 -4.13 -0.39
C LEU A 54 -5.52 -5.01 0.68
N ASP A 55 -5.31 -4.65 1.95
CA ASP A 55 -5.88 -5.31 3.11
C ASP A 55 -7.05 -4.51 3.66
N GLN A 56 -8.07 -5.22 4.13
CA GLN A 56 -9.31 -4.64 4.63
C GLN A 56 -9.69 -5.30 5.96
N TRP A 57 -9.73 -4.49 7.01
CA TRP A 57 -10.01 -4.93 8.37
C TRP A 57 -11.26 -4.23 8.90
N ALA A 58 -12.00 -4.92 9.76
CA ALA A 58 -13.25 -4.41 10.32
C ALA A 58 -13.03 -3.18 11.21
N ASP A 59 -11.84 -3.09 11.80
CA ASP A 59 -11.43 -2.06 12.73
C ASP A 59 -9.89 -1.89 12.72
N ALA A 60 -9.42 -0.88 13.44
CA ALA A 60 -8.01 -0.55 13.58
C ALA A 60 -7.19 -1.60 14.36
N ASP A 61 -7.84 -2.47 15.14
CA ASP A 61 -7.17 -3.51 15.92
C ASP A 61 -6.72 -4.68 15.03
N GLN A 62 -7.13 -4.72 13.76
CA GLN A 62 -6.71 -5.70 12.75
C GLN A 62 -6.94 -7.15 13.20
N GLN A 63 -7.96 -7.38 14.03
CA GLN A 63 -8.30 -8.72 14.51
C GLN A 63 -9.23 -9.46 13.55
N THR A 64 -10.04 -8.71 12.78
CA THR A 64 -11.05 -9.27 11.88
C THR A 64 -10.84 -8.76 10.47
N THR A 65 -10.46 -9.66 9.56
CA THR A 65 -10.38 -9.38 8.13
C THR A 65 -11.79 -9.30 7.53
N MET A 66 -12.08 -8.26 6.74
CA MET A 66 -13.39 -8.09 6.08
C MET A 66 -13.49 -8.83 4.74
N ALA A 67 -12.37 -8.93 4.02
CA ALA A 67 -12.27 -9.57 2.72
C ALA A 67 -10.84 -10.11 2.53
N GLU A 68 -10.70 -11.12 1.68
CA GLU A 68 -9.36 -11.60 1.30
C GLU A 68 -8.51 -10.45 0.73
N ALA A 69 -7.23 -10.44 1.07
CA ALA A 69 -6.29 -9.44 0.59
C ALA A 69 -6.22 -9.49 -0.94
N LEU A 70 -6.34 -8.34 -1.59
CA LEU A 70 -6.21 -8.24 -3.05
C LEU A 70 -4.78 -7.88 -3.40
N GLY A 71 -4.15 -8.66 -4.27
CA GLY A 71 -2.76 -8.49 -4.68
C GLY A 71 -2.62 -8.07 -6.14
N ARG A 72 -1.62 -7.23 -6.41
CA ARG A 72 -1.15 -6.92 -7.77
C ARG A 72 0.38 -7.03 -7.83
N GLU A 73 0.88 -7.56 -8.93
CA GLU A 73 2.31 -7.68 -9.22
C GLU A 73 2.70 -6.77 -10.38
N ASN A 74 4.01 -6.48 -10.51
CA ASN A 74 4.58 -5.66 -11.59
C ASN A 74 3.95 -4.26 -11.68
N VAL A 75 3.56 -3.69 -10.53
CA VAL A 75 2.92 -2.38 -10.43
C VAL A 75 3.93 -1.28 -10.75
N SER A 76 3.57 -0.34 -11.62
CA SER A 76 4.45 0.80 -11.91
C SER A 76 4.52 1.77 -10.72
N ARG A 77 5.60 2.58 -10.63
CA ARG A 77 5.69 3.68 -9.63
C ARG A 77 4.45 4.59 -9.67
N GLN A 78 3.98 4.89 -10.88
CA GLN A 78 2.83 5.76 -11.08
C GLN A 78 1.53 5.12 -10.55
N ASP A 79 1.35 3.81 -10.75
CA ASP A 79 0.20 3.08 -10.22
C ASP A 79 0.25 3.00 -8.69
N ALA A 80 1.41 2.69 -8.11
CA ALA A 80 1.59 2.64 -6.65
C ALA A 80 1.27 4.01 -6.01
N LEU A 81 1.75 5.10 -6.61
CA LEU A 81 1.43 6.46 -6.18
C LEU A 81 -0.07 6.75 -6.33
N LEU A 82 -0.69 6.35 -7.44
CA LEU A 82 -2.13 6.52 -7.65
C LEU A 82 -2.93 5.82 -6.54
N PHE A 83 -2.58 4.58 -6.19
CA PHE A 83 -3.27 3.82 -5.14
C PHE A 83 -3.16 4.50 -3.78
N TRP A 84 -1.98 5.00 -3.42
CA TRP A 84 -1.79 5.77 -2.18
C TRP A 84 -2.55 7.09 -2.20
N CYS A 85 -2.62 7.79 -3.34
CA CYS A 85 -3.43 9.00 -3.47
C CYS A 85 -4.93 8.72 -3.29
N MET A 86 -5.45 7.65 -3.91
CA MET A 86 -6.85 7.24 -3.74
C MET A 86 -7.15 6.88 -2.27
N LEU A 87 -6.25 6.12 -1.63
CA LEU A 87 -6.39 5.77 -0.22
C LEU A 87 -6.36 7.01 0.69
N ALA A 88 -5.44 7.95 0.46
CA ALA A 88 -5.33 9.19 1.21
C ALA A 88 -6.55 10.10 1.04
N ALA A 89 -7.17 10.10 -0.14
CA ALA A 89 -8.40 10.83 -0.43
C ALA A 89 -9.67 10.18 0.15
N GLY A 90 -9.60 8.89 0.51
CA GLY A 90 -10.76 8.12 0.94
C GLY A 90 -11.60 7.56 -0.21
N ASP A 91 -11.05 7.49 -1.43
CA ASP A 91 -11.69 6.95 -2.63
C ASP A 91 -11.68 5.41 -2.64
N ILE A 92 -12.15 4.80 -1.53
CA ILE A 92 -12.07 3.36 -1.28
C ILE A 92 -12.79 2.51 -2.34
N PRO A 93 -14.01 2.87 -2.82
CA PRO A 93 -14.69 2.08 -3.84
C PRO A 93 -13.92 2.02 -5.16
N ASP A 94 -13.33 3.14 -5.58
CA ASP A 94 -12.53 3.19 -6.81
C ASP A 94 -11.23 2.41 -6.65
N LEU A 95 -10.58 2.51 -5.48
CA LEU A 95 -9.38 1.74 -5.16
C LEU A 95 -9.66 0.23 -5.23
N GLN A 96 -10.73 -0.24 -4.59
CA GLN A 96 -11.15 -1.64 -4.65
C GLN A 96 -11.43 -2.07 -6.09
N ALA A 97 -12.13 -1.24 -6.88
CA ALA A 97 -12.45 -1.56 -8.27
C ALA A 97 -11.20 -1.73 -9.15
N VAL A 98 -10.12 -0.99 -8.88
CA VAL A 98 -8.84 -1.16 -9.59
C VAL A 98 -8.19 -2.50 -9.24
N PHE A 99 -8.26 -2.92 -7.97
CA PHE A 99 -7.68 -4.19 -7.53
C PHE A 99 -8.49 -5.42 -8.01
N SER A 100 -9.81 -5.29 -8.17
CA SER A 100 -10.68 -6.39 -8.61
C SER A 100 -10.71 -6.63 -10.13
N ARG A 101 -10.04 -5.79 -10.93
CA ARG A 101 -9.95 -6.00 -12.39
C ARG A 101 -8.73 -6.86 -12.72
N ASP A 102 -8.97 -8.02 -13.32
CA ASP A 102 -7.93 -8.74 -14.07
C ASP A 102 -7.59 -7.93 -15.34
N LEU A 103 -6.30 -7.67 -15.56
CA LEU A 103 -5.77 -7.19 -16.84
C LEU A 103 -5.04 -8.33 -17.56
#